data_AF-A0A7G9G5F3-F1
#
_entry.id   AF-A0A7G9G5F3-F1
#
_cell.length_a   1.000
_cell.length_b   1.000
_cell.length_c   1.000
_cell.angle_alpha   90.00
_cell.angle_beta   90.00
_cell.angle_gamma   90.00
#
_symmetry.space_group_name_H-M   'P 1'
#
loop_
_entity.id
_entity.type
_entity.pdbx_description
1 polymer ?
#
loop_
_entity_poly.entity_id
_entity_poly.type
_entity_poly.pdbx_seq_one_letter_code
_entity_poly.pdbx_strand_id
1 'polypeptide(L)'
;MKNKITSFVKLHLPVLLPAIIIIILVSSILGYSVYRLENNSDFLNDEISSLQETIESLQKDVDKYVSNIQPLESRAAELESVNDDIAQSFSIAQDTLDKKQKELESAEARIDELSVLENQQSEIDELNGQAESLQQENAELREQISSLEASQTSARSSGSNTSSQKDDDTPRGAIVYWTPGGKVYHSTPNCSTLKRSKTIYEGTISESGKSRGCKVCY
;
A
#
# COMPACT_ATOMS: atom_id res chain seq x y z
N MET A 1 -136.00 40.26 12.34
CA MET A 1 -134.67 39.60 12.39
C MET A 1 -134.13 39.41 13.81
N LYS A 2 -134.38 40.32 14.77
CA LYS A 2 -133.90 40.23 16.16
C LYS A 2 -134.31 38.95 16.93
N ASN A 3 -135.52 38.41 16.72
CA ASN A 3 -135.99 37.21 17.43
C ASN A 3 -135.40 35.87 16.92
N LYS A 4 -134.93 35.80 15.66
CA LYS A 4 -134.27 34.59 15.14
C LYS A 4 -132.85 34.44 15.67
N ILE A 5 -132.14 35.56 15.83
CA ILE A 5 -130.78 35.60 16.38
C ILE A 5 -130.80 35.21 17.86
N THR A 6 -131.74 35.74 18.66
CA THR A 6 -131.84 35.41 20.09
C THR A 6 -132.26 33.96 20.36
N SER A 7 -133.10 33.36 19.50
CA SER A 7 -133.45 31.94 19.56
C SER A 7 -132.26 31.03 19.20
N PHE A 8 -131.53 31.36 18.13
CA PHE A 8 -130.34 30.62 17.70
C PHE A 8 -129.23 30.67 18.76
N VAL A 9 -129.01 31.85 19.36
CA VAL A 9 -128.06 32.02 20.46
C VAL A 9 -128.48 31.18 21.67
N LYS A 10 -129.74 31.22 22.13
CA LYS A 10 -130.17 30.39 23.28
C LYS A 10 -130.04 28.88 23.05
N LEU A 11 -130.21 28.41 21.81
CA LEU A 11 -130.13 26.99 21.48
C LEU A 11 -128.68 26.49 21.33
N HIS A 12 -127.76 27.30 20.81
CA HIS A 12 -126.38 26.89 20.52
C HIS A 12 -125.32 27.42 21.52
N LEU A 13 -125.62 28.46 22.32
CA LEU A 13 -124.72 29.01 23.34
C LEU A 13 -124.14 27.99 24.34
N PRO A 14 -124.91 27.01 24.88
CA PRO A 14 -124.34 26.01 25.80
C PRO A 14 -123.33 25.06 25.14
N VAL A 15 -123.32 24.94 23.81
CA VAL A 15 -122.36 24.13 23.04
C VAL A 15 -121.18 24.97 22.53
N LEU A 16 -121.43 26.23 22.15
CA LEU A 16 -120.40 27.14 21.63
C LEU A 16 -119.41 27.60 22.71
N LEU A 17 -119.88 27.83 23.94
CA LEU A 17 -119.05 28.32 25.04
C LEU A 17 -117.94 27.32 25.46
N PRO A 18 -118.21 26.02 25.68
CA PRO A 18 -117.15 25.05 25.95
C PRO A 18 -116.24 24.84 24.73
N ALA A 19 -116.76 24.92 23.50
CA ALA A 19 -115.93 24.82 22.29
C ALA A 19 -114.91 25.96 22.18
N ILE A 20 -115.32 27.20 22.48
CA ILE A 20 -114.41 28.36 22.52
C ILE A 20 -113.34 28.19 23.61
N ILE A 21 -113.71 27.70 24.79
CA ILE A 21 -112.75 27.43 25.88
C ILE A 21 -111.73 26.37 25.46
N ILE A 22 -112.17 25.27 24.83
CA ILE A 22 -111.28 24.23 24.31
C ILE A 22 -110.33 24.82 23.27
N ILE A 23 -110.82 25.65 22.35
CA ILE A 23 -109.98 26.31 21.34
C ILE A 23 -108.91 27.18 22.02
N ILE A 24 -109.27 27.99 23.02
CA ILE A 24 -108.32 28.84 23.76
C ILE A 24 -107.27 27.97 24.46
N LEU A 25 -107.69 26.91 25.16
CA LEU A 25 -106.78 26.00 25.86
C LEU A 25 -105.82 25.30 24.89
N VAL A 26 -106.33 24.83 23.74
CA VAL A 26 -105.52 24.22 22.68
C VAL A 26 -104.53 25.23 22.10
N SER A 27 -104.98 26.46 21.82
CA SER A 27 -104.11 27.54 21.33
C SER A 27 -103.03 27.91 22.35
N SER A 28 -103.32 27.94 23.64
CA SER A 28 -102.33 28.20 24.70
C SER A 28 -101.32 27.06 24.82
N ILE A 29 -101.76 25.80 24.77
CA ILE A 29 -100.86 24.62 24.81
C ILE A 29 -99.96 24.60 23.58
N LEU A 30 -100.54 24.83 22.39
CA LEU A 30 -99.78 24.90 21.14
C LEU A 30 -98.77 26.04 21.17
N GLY A 31 -99.18 27.24 21.58
CA GLY A 31 -98.29 28.40 21.70
C GLY A 31 -97.12 28.13 22.65
N TYR A 32 -97.38 27.52 23.81
CA TYR A 32 -96.32 27.13 24.74
C TYR A 32 -95.38 26.07 24.14
N SER A 33 -95.91 25.08 23.42
CA SER A 33 -95.09 24.06 22.77
C SER A 33 -94.19 24.63 21.66
N VAL A 34 -94.71 25.58 20.86
CA VAL A 34 -93.95 26.27 19.82
C VAL A 34 -92.85 27.13 20.45
N TYR A 35 -93.17 27.93 21.47
CA TYR A 35 -92.20 28.73 22.20
C TYR A 35 -91.05 27.89 22.78
N ARG A 36 -91.37 26.72 23.36
CA ARG A 36 -90.36 25.80 23.87
C ARG A 36 -89.47 25.24 22.76
N LEU A 37 -90.04 24.89 21.62
CA LEU A 37 -89.30 24.36 20.47
C LEU A 37 -88.37 25.42 19.87
N GLU A 38 -88.83 26.66 19.78
CA GLU A 38 -88.04 27.79 19.28
C GLU A 38 -86.82 28.06 20.16
N ASN A 39 -87.01 28.16 21.49
CA ASN A 39 -85.90 28.31 22.43
C ASN A 39 -84.87 27.16 22.35
N ASN A 40 -85.35 25.93 22.17
CA ASN A 40 -84.46 24.77 22.03
C ASN A 40 -83.71 24.79 20.69
N SER A 41 -84.34 25.29 19.62
CA SER A 41 -83.71 25.48 18.32
C SER A 41 -82.59 26.50 18.40
N ASP A 42 -82.82 27.63 19.07
CA ASP A 42 -81.81 28.69 19.23
C ASP A 42 -80.60 28.18 20.02
N PHE A 43 -80.84 27.49 21.14
CA PHE A 43 -79.76 26.90 21.93
C PHE A 43 -78.91 25.91 21.13
N LEU A 44 -79.56 25.01 20.37
CA LEU A 44 -78.85 24.05 19.52
C LEU A 44 -78.05 24.76 18.41
N ASN A 45 -78.58 25.86 17.87
CA ASN A 45 -77.90 26.62 16.83
C ASN A 45 -76.65 27.34 17.35
N ASP A 46 -76.70 27.86 18.58
CA ASP A 46 -75.53 28.44 19.27
C ASP A 46 -74.48 27.35 19.54
N GLU A 47 -74.89 26.17 20.02
CA GLU A 47 -73.99 25.04 20.24
C GLU A 47 -73.33 24.59 18.92
N ILE A 48 -74.11 24.46 17.84
CA ILE A 48 -73.60 24.17 16.49
C ILE A 48 -72.56 25.20 16.07
N SER A 49 -72.82 26.49 16.28
CA SER A 49 -71.90 27.56 15.91
C SER A 49 -70.58 27.46 16.68
N SER A 50 -70.63 27.21 17.99
CA SER A 50 -69.43 27.03 18.82
C SER A 50 -68.61 25.80 18.42
N LEU A 51 -69.27 24.71 18.03
CA LEU A 51 -68.62 23.50 17.55
C LEU A 51 -67.96 23.73 16.19
N GLN A 52 -68.58 24.52 15.30
CA GLN A 52 -67.99 24.92 14.02
C GLN A 52 -66.70 25.72 14.21
N GLU A 53 -66.69 26.72 15.10
CA GLU A 53 -65.49 27.48 15.43
C GLU A 53 -64.37 26.59 15.99
N THR A 54 -64.74 25.61 16.83
CA THR A 54 -63.80 24.63 17.38
C THR A 54 -63.21 23.74 16.27
N ILE A 55 -64.04 23.29 15.32
CA ILE A 55 -63.60 22.49 14.17
C ILE A 55 -62.61 23.30 13.31
N GLU A 56 -62.91 24.57 13.03
CA GLU A 56 -62.02 25.44 12.25
C GLU A 56 -60.68 25.65 12.95
N SER A 57 -60.69 25.88 14.27
CA SER A 57 -59.45 26.00 15.04
C SER A 57 -58.62 24.72 15.01
N LEU A 58 -59.27 23.56 15.19
CA LEU A 58 -58.58 22.26 15.15
C LEU A 58 -58.02 21.95 13.77
N GLN A 59 -58.73 22.28 12.69
CA GLN A 59 -58.24 22.13 11.32
C GLN A 59 -56.98 22.95 11.08
N LYS A 60 -56.94 24.19 11.55
CA LYS A 60 -55.76 25.05 11.45
C LYS A 60 -54.55 24.47 12.19
N ASP A 61 -54.77 23.87 13.36
CA ASP A 61 -53.71 23.20 14.11
C ASP A 61 -53.21 21.94 13.38
N VAL A 62 -54.12 21.14 12.80
CA VAL A 62 -53.77 19.99 11.95
C VAL A 62 -52.89 20.43 10.78
N ASP A 63 -53.28 21.47 10.04
CA ASP A 63 -52.50 21.98 8.91
C ASP A 63 -51.10 22.45 9.35
N LYS A 64 -51.01 23.12 10.49
CA LYS A 64 -49.73 23.54 11.08
C LYS A 64 -48.85 22.33 11.43
N TYR A 65 -49.41 21.29 12.04
CA TYR A 65 -48.65 20.08 12.36
C TYR A 65 -48.20 19.34 11.11
N VAL A 66 -49.06 19.22 10.09
CA VAL A 66 -48.71 18.62 8.79
C VAL A 66 -47.57 19.39 8.12
N SER A 67 -47.64 20.72 8.09
CA SER A 67 -46.58 21.56 7.53
C SER A 67 -45.24 21.42 8.27
N ASN A 68 -45.26 21.08 9.56
CA ASN A 68 -44.04 20.84 10.33
C ASN A 68 -43.49 19.42 10.15
N ILE A 69 -44.34 18.43 9.85
CA ILE A 69 -43.93 17.03 9.64
C ILE A 69 -43.19 16.86 8.31
N GLN A 70 -43.66 17.47 7.23
CA GLN A 70 -43.02 17.34 5.91
C GLN A 70 -41.51 17.64 5.89
N PRO A 71 -41.01 18.77 6.43
CA PRO A 71 -39.57 19.03 6.46
C PRO A 71 -38.82 18.09 7.40
N LEU A 72 -39.46 17.55 8.44
CA LEU A 72 -38.85 16.55 9.32
C LEU A 72 -38.66 15.21 8.60
N GLU A 73 -39.63 14.80 7.78
CA GLU A 73 -39.52 13.60 6.94
C GLU A 73 -38.39 13.75 5.91
N SER A 74 -38.30 14.90 5.22
CA SER A 74 -37.20 15.18 4.29
C SER A 74 -35.84 15.12 4.99
N ARG A 75 -35.74 15.74 6.18
CA ARG A 75 -34.49 15.71 6.96
C ARG A 75 -34.15 14.31 7.46
N ALA A 76 -35.14 13.48 7.78
CA ALA A 76 -34.90 12.09 8.16
C ALA A 76 -34.29 11.29 6.98
N ALA A 77 -34.80 11.48 5.77
CA ALA A 77 -34.25 10.84 4.57
C ALA A 77 -32.83 11.35 4.24
N GLU A 78 -32.57 12.65 4.40
CA GLU A 78 -31.22 13.21 4.25
C GLU A 78 -30.22 12.61 5.25
N LEU A 79 -30.64 12.45 6.52
CA LEU A 79 -29.80 11.84 7.55
C LEU A 79 -29.49 10.37 7.25
N GLU A 80 -30.43 9.63 6.70
CA GLU A 80 -30.21 8.24 6.26
C GLU A 80 -29.17 8.18 5.14
N SER A 81 -29.30 9.03 4.12
CA SER A 81 -28.32 9.14 3.02
C SER A 81 -26.92 9.50 3.52
N VAL A 82 -26.80 10.47 4.44
CA VAL A 82 -25.50 10.85 5.01
C VAL A 82 -24.89 9.70 5.82
N ASN A 83 -25.72 8.92 6.52
CA ASN A 83 -25.23 7.79 7.29
C ASN A 83 -24.69 6.67 6.39
N ASP A 84 -25.33 6.43 5.23
CA ASP A 84 -24.84 5.49 4.22
C ASP A 84 -23.50 5.96 3.62
N ASP A 85 -23.38 7.23 3.28
CA ASP A 85 -22.12 7.82 2.77
C ASP A 85 -20.99 7.68 3.80
N ILE A 86 -21.29 7.95 5.08
CA ILE A 86 -20.32 7.78 6.18
C ILE A 86 -19.89 6.31 6.28
N ALA A 87 -20.83 5.35 6.24
CA ALA A 87 -20.51 3.93 6.31
C ALA A 87 -19.61 3.49 5.14
N GLN A 88 -19.87 3.97 3.93
CA GLN A 88 -19.03 3.71 2.76
C GLN A 88 -17.63 4.31 2.92
N SER A 89 -17.54 5.57 3.37
CA SER A 89 -16.26 6.24 3.58
C SER A 89 -15.40 5.54 4.64
N PHE A 90 -16.03 5.01 5.70
CA PHE A 90 -15.37 4.26 6.75
C PHE A 90 -14.79 2.95 6.22
N SER A 91 -15.55 2.21 5.41
CA SER A 91 -15.07 0.99 4.76
C SER A 91 -13.83 1.25 3.91
N ILE A 92 -13.84 2.32 3.10
CA ILE A 92 -12.68 2.70 2.26
C ILE A 92 -11.46 3.08 3.09
N ALA A 93 -11.68 3.83 4.18
CA ALA A 93 -10.60 4.20 5.09
C ALA A 93 -9.98 2.97 5.75
N GLN A 94 -10.80 1.99 6.13
CA GLN A 94 -10.36 0.74 6.73
C GLN A 94 -9.55 -0.12 5.74
N ASP A 95 -10.02 -0.27 4.50
CA ASP A 95 -9.26 -0.97 3.45
C ASP A 95 -7.89 -0.31 3.20
N THR A 96 -7.85 1.03 3.24
CA THR A 96 -6.61 1.79 3.09
C THR A 96 -5.66 1.56 4.27
N LEU A 97 -6.19 1.51 5.49
CA LEU A 97 -5.42 1.23 6.70
C LEU A 97 -4.80 -0.17 6.64
N ASP A 98 -5.57 -1.18 6.25
CA ASP A 98 -5.08 -2.56 6.10
C ASP A 98 -3.98 -2.67 5.05
N LYS A 99 -4.12 -1.95 3.93
CA LYS A 99 -3.07 -1.89 2.91
C LYS A 99 -1.81 -1.24 3.46
N LYS A 100 -1.94 -0.12 4.20
CA LYS A 100 -0.80 0.58 4.79
C LYS A 100 -0.10 -0.24 5.86
N GLN A 101 -0.85 -1.01 6.64
CA GLN A 101 -0.30 -1.94 7.63
C GLN A 101 0.56 -3.01 6.96
N LYS A 102 0.09 -3.61 5.85
CA LYS A 102 0.88 -4.59 5.07
C LYS A 102 2.13 -3.97 4.45
N GLU A 103 2.03 -2.73 3.96
CA GLU A 103 3.20 -2.00 3.45
C GLU A 103 4.23 -1.74 4.56
N LEU A 104 3.80 -1.43 5.78
CA LEU A 104 4.67 -1.23 6.94
C LEU A 104 5.37 -2.53 7.35
N GLU A 105 4.62 -3.63 7.48
CA GLU A 105 5.19 -4.96 7.78
C GLU A 105 6.23 -5.39 6.74
N SER A 106 5.97 -5.11 5.46
CA SER A 106 6.95 -5.36 4.40
C SER A 106 8.19 -4.47 4.50
N ALA A 107 8.05 -3.22 4.97
CA ALA A 107 9.18 -2.31 5.14
C ALA A 107 10.03 -2.71 6.35
N GLU A 108 9.40 -3.12 7.45
CA GLU A 108 10.06 -3.63 8.66
C GLU A 108 10.87 -4.89 8.34
N ALA A 109 10.31 -5.84 7.59
CA ALA A 109 11.05 -7.03 7.15
C ALA A 109 12.30 -6.68 6.30
N ARG A 110 12.26 -5.61 5.51
CA ARG A 110 13.42 -5.14 4.74
C ARG A 110 14.48 -4.49 5.63
N ILE A 111 14.08 -3.84 6.72
CA ILE A 111 15.03 -3.30 7.71
C ILE A 111 15.78 -4.44 8.39
N ASP A 112 15.07 -5.51 8.76
CA ASP A 112 15.70 -6.69 9.35
C ASP A 112 16.71 -7.33 8.40
N GLU A 113 16.41 -7.41 7.10
CA GLU A 113 17.35 -7.89 6.09
C GLU A 113 18.61 -7.00 5.99
N LEU A 114 18.47 -5.68 6.13
CA LEU A 114 19.61 -4.76 6.11
C LEU A 114 20.55 -4.94 7.31
N SER A 115 20.08 -5.47 8.45
CA SER A 115 20.95 -5.78 9.61
C SER A 115 22.01 -6.83 9.27
N VAL A 116 21.75 -7.71 8.29
CA VAL A 116 22.74 -8.68 7.80
C VAL A 116 23.91 -8.00 7.11
N LEU A 117 23.69 -6.84 6.48
CA LEU A 117 24.76 -6.07 5.83
C LEU A 117 25.74 -5.48 6.86
N GLU A 118 25.27 -5.13 8.07
CA GLU A 118 26.13 -4.64 9.15
C GLU A 118 27.12 -5.72 9.62
N ASN A 119 26.66 -6.97 9.71
CA ASN A 119 27.53 -8.11 10.00
C ASN A 119 28.55 -8.34 8.88
N GLN A 120 28.13 -8.24 7.62
CA GLN A 120 29.05 -8.36 6.47
C GLN A 120 30.09 -7.24 6.45
N GLN A 121 29.73 -6.03 6.87
CA GLN A 121 30.70 -4.92 6.97
C GLN A 121 31.78 -5.21 8.02
N SER A 122 31.40 -5.79 9.16
CA SER A 122 32.36 -6.20 10.19
C SER A 122 33.33 -7.28 9.68
N GLU A 123 32.83 -8.23 8.90
CA GLU A 123 33.67 -9.27 8.28
C GLU A 123 34.66 -8.69 7.25
N ILE A 124 34.23 -7.69 6.45
CA ILE A 124 35.12 -6.97 5.53
C ILE A 124 36.24 -6.26 6.29
N ASP A 125 35.92 -5.61 7.41
CA ASP A 125 36.90 -4.89 8.22
C ASP A 125 37.95 -5.84 8.82
N GLU A 126 37.52 -7.03 9.26
CA GLU A 126 38.42 -8.07 9.78
C GLU A 126 39.34 -8.63 8.68
N LEU A 127 38.79 -8.95 7.50
CA LEU A 127 39.56 -9.42 6.36
C LEU A 127 40.59 -8.38 5.88
N ASN A 128 40.23 -7.09 5.90
CA ASN A 128 41.16 -6.02 5.58
C ASN A 128 42.32 -5.94 6.57
N GLY A 129 42.06 -6.05 7.88
CA GLY A 129 43.11 -6.09 8.89
C GLY A 129 44.06 -7.29 8.74
N GLN A 130 43.53 -8.46 8.36
CA GLN A 130 44.35 -9.62 8.03
C GLN A 130 45.21 -9.39 6.78
N ALA A 131 44.64 -8.77 5.73
CA ALA A 131 45.35 -8.46 4.51
C ALA A 131 46.52 -7.48 4.76
N GLU A 132 46.31 -6.46 5.60
CA GLU A 132 47.35 -5.52 6.02
C GLU A 132 48.48 -6.24 6.77
N SER A 133 48.13 -7.12 7.72
CA SER A 133 49.11 -7.91 8.48
C SER A 133 49.96 -8.80 7.56
N LEU A 134 49.32 -9.51 6.62
CA LEU A 134 50.01 -10.34 5.64
C LEU A 134 50.87 -9.54 4.65
N GLN A 135 50.47 -8.32 4.30
CA GLN A 135 51.30 -7.43 3.49
C GLN A 135 52.57 -7.02 4.22
N GLN A 136 52.45 -6.73 5.53
CA GLN A 136 53.59 -6.35 6.35
C GLN A 136 54.57 -7.52 6.52
N GLU A 137 54.07 -8.73 6.80
CA GLU A 137 54.89 -9.94 6.87
C GLU A 137 55.61 -10.23 5.53
N ASN A 138 54.92 -10.08 4.39
CA ASN A 138 55.55 -10.25 3.07
C ASN A 138 56.65 -9.21 2.82
N ALA A 139 56.48 -7.98 3.29
CA ALA A 139 57.51 -6.94 3.16
C ALA A 139 58.76 -7.30 3.98
N GLU A 140 58.57 -7.76 5.23
CA GLU A 140 59.67 -8.22 6.08
C GLU A 140 60.40 -9.43 5.49
N LEU A 141 59.65 -10.43 5.00
CA LEU A 141 60.23 -11.61 4.35
C LEU A 141 61.04 -11.23 3.11
N ARG A 142 60.57 -10.26 2.31
CA ARG A 142 61.32 -9.75 1.15
C ARG A 142 62.62 -9.07 1.56
N GLU A 143 62.60 -8.29 2.64
CA GLU A 143 63.81 -7.65 3.18
C GLU A 143 64.81 -8.69 3.71
N GLN A 144 64.32 -9.71 4.41
CA GLN A 144 65.15 -10.85 4.84
C GLN A 144 65.77 -11.57 3.64
N ILE A 145 65.01 -11.88 2.60
CA ILE A 145 65.52 -12.52 1.37
C ILE A 145 66.64 -11.66 0.76
N SER A 146 66.42 -10.35 0.61
CA SER A 146 67.44 -9.44 0.08
C SER A 146 68.73 -9.46 0.90
N SER A 147 68.64 -9.54 2.22
CA SER A 147 69.82 -9.60 3.11
C SER A 147 70.59 -10.92 3.00
N LEU A 148 69.87 -12.04 2.86
CA LEU A 148 70.43 -13.37 2.68
C LEU A 148 71.14 -13.50 1.33
N GLU A 149 70.55 -12.97 0.26
CA GLU A 149 71.16 -12.93 -1.08
C GLU A 149 72.48 -12.15 -1.08
N ALA A 150 72.51 -10.97 -0.46
CA ALA A 150 73.72 -10.15 -0.34
C ALA A 150 74.85 -10.85 0.47
N SER A 151 74.47 -11.61 1.50
CA SER A 151 75.39 -12.42 2.30
C SER A 151 75.95 -13.60 1.49
N GLN A 152 75.12 -14.24 0.67
CA GLN A 152 75.52 -15.35 -0.19
C GLN A 152 76.46 -14.91 -1.33
N THR A 153 76.25 -13.71 -1.91
CA THR A 153 77.17 -13.14 -2.89
C THR A 153 78.54 -12.84 -2.28
N SER A 154 78.57 -12.35 -1.04
CA SER A 154 79.82 -12.06 -0.32
C SER A 154 80.58 -13.34 0.05
N ALA A 155 79.88 -14.39 0.47
CA ALA A 155 80.47 -15.70 0.74
C ALA A 155 81.05 -16.38 -0.52
N ARG A 156 80.39 -16.22 -1.68
CA ARG A 156 80.92 -16.70 -2.97
C ARG A 156 82.18 -15.96 -3.41
N SER A 157 82.31 -14.66 -3.10
CA SER A 157 83.54 -13.90 -3.38
C SER A 157 84.73 -14.24 -2.47
N SER A 158 84.51 -14.88 -1.31
CA SER A 158 85.59 -15.28 -0.39
C SER A 158 86.04 -16.75 -0.52
N GLY A 159 85.36 -17.56 -1.34
CA GLY A 159 85.65 -18.99 -1.53
C GLY A 159 86.51 -19.36 -2.73
N SER A 160 87.07 -18.40 -3.49
CA SER A 160 87.83 -18.70 -4.71
C SER A 160 89.28 -18.23 -4.61
N ASN A 161 90.13 -19.09 -4.04
CA ASN A 161 91.58 -19.04 -4.23
C ASN A 161 92.14 -20.48 -4.28
N THR A 162 92.06 -21.14 -5.44
CA THR A 162 93.02 -22.18 -5.86
C THR A 162 93.03 -22.28 -7.40
N SER A 163 94.22 -22.52 -7.93
CA SER A 163 94.78 -22.17 -9.24
C SER A 163 94.54 -23.13 -10.42
N SER A 164 94.56 -22.55 -11.63
CA SER A 164 95.14 -23.04 -12.90
C SER A 164 94.62 -24.31 -13.60
N GLN A 165 93.97 -24.14 -14.77
CA GLN A 165 94.48 -24.49 -16.12
C GLN A 165 93.35 -24.61 -17.17
N LYS A 166 93.56 -23.92 -18.30
CA LYS A 166 93.14 -24.19 -19.69
C LYS A 166 91.67 -24.49 -20.03
N ASP A 167 91.14 -23.58 -20.85
CA ASP A 167 90.26 -23.78 -22.01
C ASP A 167 89.06 -24.72 -21.87
N ASP A 168 87.87 -24.13 -21.68
CA ASP A 168 86.78 -24.28 -22.65
C ASP A 168 85.76 -23.15 -22.44
N ASP A 169 85.68 -22.25 -23.42
CA ASP A 169 84.65 -21.22 -23.54
C ASP A 169 83.33 -21.87 -23.95
N THR A 170 82.60 -22.39 -22.97
CA THR A 170 81.21 -22.84 -23.17
C THR A 170 80.31 -22.17 -22.12
N PRO A 171 79.46 -21.19 -22.51
CA PRO A 171 78.47 -20.60 -21.61
C PRO A 171 77.53 -21.72 -21.13
N ARG A 172 77.62 -22.05 -19.84
CA ARG A 172 76.65 -22.92 -19.15
C ARG A 172 75.32 -22.17 -19.09
N GLY A 173 74.54 -22.29 -20.17
CA GLY A 173 73.30 -21.55 -20.39
C GLY A 173 73.05 -21.15 -21.86
N ALA A 174 74.00 -21.40 -22.78
CA ALA A 174 73.75 -21.18 -24.19
C ALA A 174 72.75 -22.22 -24.72
N ILE A 175 71.59 -21.73 -25.18
CA ILE A 175 70.64 -22.51 -25.96
C ILE A 175 71.32 -22.89 -27.28
N VAL A 176 71.40 -24.19 -27.56
CA VAL A 176 71.85 -24.75 -28.83
C VAL A 176 70.69 -25.37 -29.58
N TYR A 177 70.86 -25.54 -30.88
CA TYR A 177 69.83 -26.02 -31.79
C TYR A 177 70.26 -27.32 -32.47
N TRP A 178 69.39 -28.33 -32.55
CA TRP A 178 69.68 -29.61 -33.20
C TRP A 178 68.46 -30.23 -33.86
N THR A 179 68.69 -31.26 -34.67
CA THR A 179 67.64 -32.11 -35.25
C THR A 179 67.68 -33.50 -34.60
N PRO A 180 66.55 -34.23 -34.51
CA PRO A 180 66.52 -35.57 -33.91
C PRO A 180 67.59 -36.51 -34.48
N GLY A 181 67.71 -36.58 -35.82
CA GLY A 181 68.67 -37.43 -36.54
C GLY A 181 70.03 -36.79 -36.85
N GLY A 182 70.28 -35.54 -36.45
CA GLY A 182 71.52 -34.83 -36.75
C GLY A 182 72.72 -35.40 -35.99
N LYS A 183 73.94 -35.12 -36.44
CA LYS A 183 75.18 -35.53 -35.73
C LYS A 183 75.83 -34.40 -34.93
N VAL A 184 75.36 -33.17 -35.09
CA VAL A 184 75.97 -31.96 -34.50
C VAL A 184 74.93 -31.03 -33.90
N TYR A 185 75.33 -30.20 -32.94
CA TYR A 185 74.54 -29.08 -32.43
C TYR A 185 75.00 -27.75 -33.06
N HIS A 186 74.12 -26.74 -33.06
CA HIS A 186 74.32 -25.44 -33.69
C HIS A 186 74.14 -24.30 -32.68
N SER A 187 74.86 -23.19 -32.85
CA SER A 187 74.74 -21.99 -31.99
C SER A 187 73.56 -21.09 -32.39
N THR A 188 72.99 -21.31 -33.57
CA THR A 188 71.92 -20.49 -34.15
C THR A 188 70.97 -21.36 -34.98
N PRO A 189 69.64 -21.12 -34.94
CA PRO A 189 68.68 -21.86 -35.76
C PRO A 189 68.83 -21.52 -37.25
N ASN A 190 69.45 -20.39 -37.57
CA ASN A 190 69.63 -19.89 -38.94
C ASN A 190 70.90 -20.41 -39.65
N CYS A 191 71.63 -21.35 -39.05
CA CYS A 191 72.81 -21.95 -39.67
C CYS A 191 72.45 -22.56 -41.04
N SER A 192 73.28 -22.33 -42.07
CA SER A 192 73.00 -22.79 -43.45
C SER A 192 72.75 -24.29 -43.58
N THR A 193 73.37 -25.09 -42.70
CA THR A 193 73.21 -26.54 -42.62
C THR A 193 72.02 -26.98 -41.77
N LEU A 194 71.42 -26.09 -40.97
CA LEU A 194 70.30 -26.37 -40.09
C LEU A 194 68.97 -25.82 -40.64
N LYS A 195 68.98 -24.59 -41.17
CA LYS A 195 67.79 -23.79 -41.55
C LYS A 195 66.81 -24.45 -42.52
N ARG A 196 67.23 -25.52 -43.22
CA ARG A 196 66.39 -26.29 -44.15
C ARG A 196 65.66 -27.47 -43.49
N SER A 197 65.91 -27.71 -42.21
CA SER A 197 65.31 -28.83 -41.46
C SER A 197 63.88 -28.49 -41.07
N LYS A 198 62.97 -29.47 -41.19
CA LYS A 198 61.55 -29.32 -40.82
C LYS A 198 61.31 -29.30 -39.31
N THR A 199 62.24 -29.84 -38.53
CA THR A 199 62.13 -29.97 -37.07
C THR A 199 63.46 -29.58 -36.45
N ILE A 200 63.45 -28.55 -35.61
CA ILE A 200 64.61 -28.06 -34.87
C ILE A 200 64.22 -28.05 -33.40
N TYR A 201 65.01 -28.72 -32.57
CA TYR A 201 64.92 -28.67 -31.11
C TYR A 201 65.93 -27.67 -30.57
N GLU A 202 65.59 -27.07 -29.44
CA GLU A 202 66.43 -26.12 -28.73
C GLU A 202 66.52 -26.51 -27.25
N GLY A 203 67.64 -26.17 -26.62
CA GLY A 203 67.94 -26.54 -25.23
C GLY A 203 69.43 -26.51 -24.98
N THR A 204 69.88 -27.18 -23.94
CA THR A 204 71.31 -27.26 -23.59
C THR A 204 72.06 -28.26 -24.46
N ILE A 205 73.39 -28.14 -24.50
CA ILE A 205 74.26 -29.12 -25.19
C ILE A 205 74.02 -30.53 -24.66
N SER A 206 73.82 -30.69 -23.34
CA SER A 206 73.51 -31.97 -22.71
C SER A 206 72.19 -32.58 -23.20
N GLU A 207 71.13 -31.78 -23.32
CA GLU A 207 69.82 -32.22 -23.82
C GLU A 207 69.87 -32.62 -25.30
N SER A 208 70.77 -32.02 -26.08
CA SER A 208 70.96 -32.42 -27.48
C SER A 208 71.47 -33.85 -27.64
N GLY A 209 72.17 -34.38 -26.63
CA GLY A 209 72.85 -35.68 -26.67
C GLY A 209 73.95 -35.76 -27.73
N LYS A 210 74.42 -34.63 -28.29
CA LYS A 210 75.41 -34.60 -29.36
C LYS A 210 76.74 -34.10 -28.85
N SER A 211 77.81 -34.83 -29.19
CA SER A 211 79.16 -34.55 -28.70
C SER A 211 79.94 -33.52 -29.52
N ARG A 212 79.38 -32.99 -30.62
CA ARG A 212 80.15 -32.17 -31.57
C ARG A 212 79.37 -30.96 -32.08
N GLY A 213 80.00 -29.79 -32.04
CA GLY A 213 79.49 -28.55 -32.66
C GLY A 213 79.58 -28.57 -34.19
N CYS A 214 78.65 -27.88 -34.84
CA CYS A 214 78.68 -27.66 -36.28
C CYS A 214 79.83 -26.72 -36.67
N LYS A 215 80.70 -27.17 -37.60
CA LYS A 215 81.87 -26.40 -38.09
C LYS A 215 81.54 -25.06 -38.77
N VAL A 216 80.26 -24.79 -39.04
CA VAL A 216 79.81 -23.57 -39.74
C VAL A 216 79.40 -22.48 -38.76
N CYS A 217 78.93 -22.85 -37.57
CA CYS A 217 78.44 -21.90 -36.56
C CYS A 217 79.11 -22.08 -35.19
N TYR A 218 80.11 -22.95 -35.10
CA TYR A 218 81.05 -23.18 -33.98
C TYR A 218 82.44 -23.44 -34.56
#